data_AF-A0AAX2DNL8-F1
#
_entry.id   AF-A0AAX2DNL8-F1
#
_cell.length_a   1.000
_cell.length_b   1.000
_cell.length_c   1.000
_cell.angle_alpha   90.00
_cell.angle_beta   90.00
_cell.angle_gamma   90.00
#
_symmetry.space_group_name_H-M   'P 1'
#
loop_
_entity.id
_entity.type
_entity.pdbx_description
1 polymer ?
#
loop_
_entity_poly.entity_id
_entity_poly.type
_entity_poly.pdbx_seq_one_letter_code
_entity_poly.pdbx_strand_id
1 'polypeptide(L)'
;MKLKRLQKMSYFLHIALKILSVGSIMMCLAALATKFLNWGNVTINTNQENTDIFAFFHAESFYGSSPEQYAQINESIMLGVVSFSLILLALILWIASTVFKDLANKFIPFSDTEIARLRRISQLLLIYSLVPQMLYAVLHTILIPGYYISFGLNMSFFFAIIFYCLTEIFRYGAFLQKESDETL
;
A
#
# COMPACT_ATOMS: atom_id res chain seq x y z
N MET A 1 -29.32 19.53 -6.24
CA MET A 1 -28.63 19.72 -4.94
C MET A 1 -27.64 18.60 -4.59
N LYS A 2 -27.96 17.32 -4.84
CA LYS A 2 -27.10 16.16 -4.49
C LYS A 2 -25.77 16.10 -5.26
N LEU A 3 -25.76 16.44 -6.56
CA LEU A 3 -24.55 16.37 -7.41
C LEU A 3 -23.44 17.33 -6.95
N LYS A 4 -23.76 18.61 -6.73
CA LYS A 4 -22.78 19.61 -6.23
C LYS A 4 -22.19 19.23 -4.87
N ARG A 5 -22.97 18.56 -4.01
CA ARG A 5 -22.49 18.03 -2.73
C ARG A 5 -21.48 16.90 -2.93
N LEU A 6 -21.76 15.97 -3.84
CA LEU A 6 -20.85 14.87 -4.17
C LEU A 6 -19.54 15.40 -4.79
N GLN A 7 -19.60 16.33 -5.73
CA GLN A 7 -18.41 16.95 -6.31
C GLN A 7 -17.52 17.63 -5.27
N LYS A 8 -18.11 18.38 -4.33
CA LYS A 8 -17.36 18.99 -3.22
C LYS A 8 -16.70 17.94 -2.33
N MET A 9 -17.41 16.85 -2.03
CA MET A 9 -16.88 15.75 -1.23
C MET A 9 -15.73 15.03 -1.94
N SER A 10 -15.86 14.78 -3.24
CA SER A 10 -14.79 14.21 -4.07
C SER A 10 -13.56 15.14 -4.10
N TYR A 11 -13.75 16.45 -4.22
CA TYR A 11 -12.64 17.40 -4.18
C TYR A 11 -11.92 17.42 -2.82
N PHE A 12 -12.68 17.37 -1.71
CA PHE A 12 -12.11 17.23 -0.38
C PHE A 12 -11.27 15.95 -0.26
N LEU A 13 -11.80 14.82 -0.73
CA LEU A 13 -11.12 13.54 -0.66
C LEU A 13 -9.87 13.50 -1.56
N HIS A 14 -9.91 14.15 -2.73
CA HIS A 14 -8.74 14.37 -3.59
C HIS A 14 -7.60 15.05 -2.81
N ILE A 15 -7.89 16.18 -2.14
CA ILE A 15 -6.91 16.94 -1.38
C ILE A 15 -6.37 16.10 -0.22
N ALA A 16 -7.26 15.50 0.57
CA ALA A 16 -6.87 14.70 1.74
C ALA A 16 -5.92 13.56 1.36
N LEU A 17 -6.28 12.77 0.34
CA LEU A 17 -5.44 11.66 -0.15
C LEU A 17 -4.12 12.15 -0.76
N LYS A 18 -4.12 13.31 -1.41
CA LYS A 18 -2.90 13.88 -1.99
C LYS A 18 -1.92 14.33 -0.90
N ILE A 19 -2.42 14.96 0.15
CA ILE A 19 -1.61 15.36 1.31
C ILE A 19 -1.02 14.10 1.98
N LEU A 20 -1.83 13.06 2.18
CA LEU A 20 -1.34 11.80 2.75
C LEU A 20 -0.28 11.14 1.87
N SER A 21 -0.48 11.10 0.54
CA SER A 21 0.50 10.56 -0.41
C SER A 21 1.86 11.28 -0.32
N VAL A 22 1.84 12.63 -0.35
CA VAL A 22 3.07 13.43 -0.21
C VAL A 22 3.69 13.24 1.17
N GLY A 23 2.86 13.18 2.22
CA GLY A 23 3.30 12.91 3.58
C GLY A 23 4.03 11.57 3.72
N SER A 24 3.55 10.50 3.08
CA SER A 24 4.21 9.20 3.07
C SER A 24 5.60 9.25 2.43
N ILE A 25 5.75 9.99 1.32
CA ILE A 25 7.07 10.19 0.69
C ILE A 25 7.99 11.02 1.57
N MET A 26 7.49 12.11 2.16
CA MET A 26 8.27 12.94 3.08
C MET A 26 8.75 12.13 4.29
N MET A 27 7.89 11.28 4.86
CA MET A 27 8.25 10.42 5.98
C MET A 27 9.32 9.39 5.59
N CYS A 28 9.22 8.81 4.39
CA CYS A 28 10.26 7.93 3.85
C CYS A 28 11.61 8.65 3.70
N LEU A 29 11.61 9.85 3.13
CA LEU A 29 12.83 10.65 2.96
C LEU A 29 13.44 11.06 4.30
N ALA A 30 12.60 11.46 5.27
CA ALA A 30 13.05 11.81 6.61
C ALA A 30 13.70 10.61 7.31
N ALA A 31 13.08 9.43 7.26
CA ALA A 31 13.63 8.21 7.89
C ALA A 31 14.95 7.76 7.26
N LEU A 32 15.09 7.89 5.93
CA LEU A 32 16.36 7.64 5.24
C LEU A 32 17.41 8.68 5.64
N ALA A 33 17.06 9.96 5.63
CA ALA A 33 17.98 11.04 5.99
C ALA A 33 18.51 10.90 7.43
N THR A 34 17.66 10.56 8.40
CA THR A 34 18.09 10.35 9.78
C THR A 34 19.12 9.23 9.91
N LYS A 35 18.98 8.14 9.15
CA LYS A 35 19.94 7.02 9.17
C LYS A 35 21.23 7.35 8.42
N PHE A 36 21.14 7.95 7.24
CA PHE A 36 22.34 8.26 6.44
C PHE A 36 23.17 9.42 7.00
N LEU A 37 22.53 10.37 7.69
CA LEU A 37 23.19 11.56 8.24
C LEU A 37 23.51 11.41 9.73
N ASN A 38 23.23 10.24 10.32
CA ASN A 38 23.40 9.93 11.74
C ASN A 38 22.79 11.01 12.66
N TRP A 39 21.65 11.59 12.26
CA TRP A 39 20.99 12.67 13.00
C TRP A 39 20.25 12.19 14.25
N GLY A 40 20.11 10.88 14.40
CA GLY A 40 19.44 10.25 15.54
C GLY A 40 19.05 8.82 15.21
N ASN A 41 18.33 8.20 16.14
CA ASN A 41 17.86 6.84 15.98
C ASN A 41 16.48 6.82 15.32
N VAL A 42 16.29 5.93 14.34
CA VAL A 42 14.99 5.67 13.76
C VAL A 42 14.34 4.54 14.54
N THR A 43 13.28 4.87 15.29
CA THR A 43 12.46 3.86 15.94
C THR A 43 11.38 3.39 14.96
N ILE A 44 11.50 2.15 14.52
CA ILE A 44 10.45 1.48 13.74
C ILE A 44 9.59 0.73 14.75
N ASN A 45 8.28 1.00 14.76
CA ASN A 45 7.38 0.24 15.61
C ASN A 45 7.31 -1.20 15.08
N THR A 46 8.01 -2.11 15.75
CA THR A 46 8.01 -3.54 15.45
C THR A 46 6.93 -4.29 16.22
N ASN A 47 6.03 -3.59 16.92
CA ASN A 47 4.94 -4.23 17.63
C ASN A 47 3.97 -4.81 16.60
N GLN A 48 4.30 -6.02 16.19
CA GLN A 48 3.45 -6.97 15.51
C GLN A 48 2.44 -7.48 16.53
N GLU A 49 1.58 -6.58 17.03
CA GLU A 49 0.33 -7.03 17.61
C GLU A 49 -0.45 -7.64 16.45
N ASN A 50 -0.50 -8.98 16.43
CA ASN A 50 -1.04 -9.84 15.37
C ASN A 50 -2.56 -9.66 15.11
N THR A 51 -3.14 -8.50 15.43
CA THR A 51 -4.59 -8.26 15.39
C THR A 51 -5.18 -8.35 13.99
N ASP A 52 -4.34 -8.15 12.95
CA ASP A 52 -4.79 -8.03 11.56
C ASP A 52 -4.40 -9.23 10.70
N ILE A 53 -3.79 -10.27 11.29
CA ILE A 53 -3.28 -11.44 10.57
C ILE A 53 -4.27 -12.60 10.70
N PHE A 54 -4.80 -13.04 9.56
CA PHE A 54 -5.75 -14.15 9.49
C PHE A 54 -5.08 -15.51 9.56
N ALA A 55 -3.95 -15.66 8.86
CA ALA A 55 -3.13 -16.87 8.87
C ALA A 55 -1.66 -16.47 8.88
N PHE A 56 -0.84 -17.14 9.69
CA PHE A 56 0.57 -16.83 9.86
C PHE A 56 1.39 -18.11 9.93
N PHE A 57 2.45 -18.15 9.13
CA PHE A 57 3.49 -19.16 9.20
C PHE A 57 4.80 -18.45 9.54
N HIS A 58 5.50 -18.98 10.55
CA HIS A 58 6.77 -18.44 11.00
C HIS A 58 7.71 -19.56 11.39
N ALA A 59 8.92 -19.51 10.83
CA ALA A 59 10.01 -20.41 11.15
C ALA A 59 11.30 -19.62 11.10
N GLU A 60 12.04 -19.60 12.19
CA GLU A 60 13.31 -18.88 12.29
C GLU A 60 14.38 -19.72 12.98
N SER A 61 15.62 -19.44 12.62
CA SER A 61 16.81 -19.99 13.26
C SER A 61 17.97 -19.05 12.99
N PHE A 62 18.77 -18.78 14.02
CA PHE A 62 19.89 -17.83 13.94
C PHE A 62 21.12 -18.42 14.63
N TYR A 63 22.28 -18.28 14.01
CA TYR A 63 23.55 -18.72 14.60
C TYR A 63 24.70 -17.78 14.25
N GLY A 64 25.70 -17.67 15.13
CA GLY A 64 27.00 -17.08 14.78
C GLY A 64 27.10 -15.56 14.68
N SER A 65 26.02 -14.80 14.92
CA SER A 65 26.03 -13.32 14.95
C SER A 65 26.00 -12.77 16.38
N SER A 66 26.83 -11.76 16.68
CA SER A 66 26.74 -11.04 17.96
C SER A 66 25.40 -10.29 18.06
N PRO A 67 24.84 -10.08 19.27
CA PRO A 67 23.57 -9.39 19.43
C PRO A 67 23.54 -7.98 18.81
N GLU A 68 24.66 -7.26 18.89
CA GLU A 68 24.80 -5.91 18.35
C GLU A 68 24.80 -5.90 16.81
N GLN A 69 25.52 -6.84 16.19
CA GLN A 69 25.58 -6.96 14.73
C GLN A 69 24.21 -7.35 14.15
N TYR A 70 23.50 -8.27 14.82
CA TYR A 70 22.13 -8.64 14.45
C TYR A 70 21.20 -7.43 14.45
N ALA A 71 21.22 -6.64 15.53
CA ALA A 71 20.35 -5.48 15.69
C ALA A 71 20.57 -4.46 14.57
N GLN A 72 21.82 -4.15 14.24
CA GLN A 72 22.17 -3.18 13.19
C GLN A 72 21.75 -3.63 11.79
N ILE A 73 21.94 -4.90 11.45
CA ILE A 73 21.52 -5.46 10.15
C ILE A 73 20.00 -5.47 10.06
N ASN A 74 19.31 -5.98 11.08
CA ASN A 74 17.85 -6.04 11.12
C ASN A 74 17.21 -4.65 10.99
N GLU A 75 17.73 -3.65 11.68
CA GLU A 75 17.25 -2.26 11.56
C GLU A 75 17.40 -1.71 10.13
N SER A 76 18.48 -2.09 9.43
CA SER A 76 18.72 -1.68 8.05
C SER A 76 17.77 -2.36 7.06
N ILE A 77 17.49 -3.64 7.28
CA ILE A 77 16.47 -4.39 6.52
C ILE A 77 15.09 -3.78 6.75
N MET A 78 14.71 -3.56 8.01
CA MET A 78 13.42 -2.97 8.38
C MET A 78 13.23 -1.60 7.74
N LEU A 79 14.24 -0.73 7.78
CA LEU A 79 14.14 0.57 7.13
C LEU A 79 13.89 0.43 5.63
N GLY A 80 14.62 -0.45 4.93
CA GLY A 80 14.42 -0.68 3.50
C GLY A 80 13.00 -1.16 3.17
N VAL A 81 12.48 -2.11 3.96
CA VAL A 81 11.12 -2.66 3.78
C VAL A 81 10.04 -1.63 4.08
N VAL A 82 10.19 -0.84 5.14
CA VAL A 82 9.25 0.23 5.49
C VAL A 82 9.28 1.33 4.44
N SER A 83 10.46 1.74 3.97
CA SER A 83 10.60 2.71 2.88
C SER A 83 9.90 2.24 1.61
N PHE A 84 10.09 0.98 1.22
CA PHE A 84 9.40 0.37 0.09
C PHE A 84 7.87 0.40 0.27
N SER A 85 7.39 0.01 1.46
CA SER A 85 5.96 0.05 1.81
C SER A 85 5.37 1.46 1.74
N LEU A 86 6.08 2.47 2.23
CA LEU A 86 5.65 3.87 2.17
C LEU A 86 5.56 4.40 0.75
N ILE A 87 6.48 4.00 -0.13
CA ILE A 87 6.43 4.37 -1.56
C ILE A 87 5.20 3.75 -2.22
N LEU A 88 4.93 2.46 -1.97
CA LEU A 88 3.73 1.80 -2.48
C LEU A 88 2.44 2.47 -1.98
N LEU A 89 2.37 2.78 -0.68
CA LEU A 89 1.25 3.48 -0.08
C LEU A 89 1.05 4.85 -0.74
N ALA A 90 2.12 5.62 -0.93
CA ALA A 90 2.06 6.91 -1.59
C ALA A 90 1.50 6.81 -3.01
N LEU A 91 1.93 5.80 -3.78
CA LEU A 91 1.43 5.55 -5.14
C LEU A 91 -0.05 5.20 -5.15
N ILE A 92 -0.51 4.33 -4.24
CA ILE A 92 -1.92 3.96 -4.10
C ILE A 92 -2.77 5.20 -3.80
N LEU A 93 -2.36 5.99 -2.80
CA LEU A 93 -3.06 7.21 -2.39
C LEU A 93 -3.08 8.26 -3.51
N TRP A 94 -2.01 8.37 -4.29
CA TRP A 94 -1.93 9.29 -5.43
C TRP A 94 -2.91 8.91 -6.54
N ILE A 95 -2.98 7.62 -6.91
CA ILE A 95 -3.93 7.15 -7.93
C ILE A 95 -5.35 7.36 -7.44
N ALA A 96 -5.66 6.99 -6.19
CA ALA A 96 -6.97 7.21 -5.59
C ALA A 96 -7.36 8.70 -5.57
N SER A 97 -6.42 9.58 -5.20
CA SER A 97 -6.60 11.02 -5.25
C SER A 97 -6.97 11.50 -6.66
N THR A 98 -6.36 10.93 -7.70
CA THR A 98 -6.64 11.28 -9.10
C THR A 98 -8.05 10.85 -9.51
N VAL A 99 -8.53 9.68 -9.06
CA VAL A 99 -9.91 9.25 -9.28
C VAL A 99 -10.90 10.26 -8.72
N PHE A 100 -10.69 10.71 -7.49
CA PHE A 100 -11.58 11.70 -6.87
C PHE A 100 -11.49 13.09 -7.50
N LYS A 101 -10.32 13.48 -8.04
CA LYS A 101 -10.18 14.72 -8.82
C LYS A 101 -11.08 14.70 -10.05
N ASP A 102 -11.08 13.60 -10.79
CA ASP A 102 -11.84 13.50 -12.04
C ASP A 102 -13.35 13.40 -11.75
N LEU A 103 -13.72 12.71 -10.68
CA LEU A 103 -15.10 12.69 -10.18
C LEU A 103 -15.58 14.09 -9.76
N ALA A 104 -14.73 14.90 -9.13
CA ALA A 104 -15.07 16.28 -8.76
C ALA A 104 -15.31 17.18 -9.97
N ASN A 105 -14.57 16.99 -11.07
CA ASN A 105 -14.61 17.84 -12.25
C ASN A 105 -15.78 17.50 -13.19
N LYS A 106 -15.85 16.24 -13.66
CA LYS A 106 -16.79 15.82 -14.72
C LYS A 106 -17.92 14.93 -14.20
N PHE A 107 -17.76 14.37 -13.01
CA PHE A 107 -18.68 13.41 -12.39
C PHE A 107 -19.08 12.26 -13.34
N ILE A 108 -18.08 11.56 -13.91
CA ILE A 108 -18.27 10.37 -14.73
C ILE A 108 -17.70 9.18 -13.93
N PRO A 109 -18.49 8.52 -13.06
CA PRO A 109 -17.98 7.51 -12.14
C PRO A 109 -17.55 6.19 -12.81
N PHE A 110 -18.05 5.91 -14.02
CA PHE A 110 -17.85 4.64 -14.73
C PHE A 110 -17.13 4.83 -16.07
N SER A 111 -16.10 5.68 -16.13
CA SER A 111 -15.25 5.73 -17.32
C SER A 111 -14.23 4.59 -17.31
N ASP A 112 -13.83 4.15 -18.50
CA ASP A 112 -12.76 3.16 -18.67
C ASP A 112 -11.46 3.57 -17.97
N THR A 113 -11.18 4.89 -17.92
CA THR A 113 -10.01 5.45 -17.24
C THR A 113 -10.07 5.23 -15.72
N GLU A 114 -11.24 5.46 -15.10
CA GLU A 114 -11.39 5.29 -13.66
C GLU A 114 -11.37 3.81 -13.27
N ILE A 115 -12.00 2.95 -14.08
CA ILE A 115 -11.96 1.50 -13.89
C ILE A 115 -10.51 0.98 -13.98
N ALA A 116 -9.74 1.43 -14.97
CA ALA A 116 -8.34 1.04 -15.11
C ALA A 116 -7.49 1.50 -13.90
N ARG A 117 -7.76 2.68 -13.35
CA ARG A 117 -7.09 3.18 -12.14
C ARG A 117 -7.47 2.39 -10.89
N LEU A 118 -8.75 2.05 -10.71
CA LEU A 118 -9.22 1.19 -9.62
C LEU A 118 -8.60 -0.21 -9.70
N ARG A 119 -8.44 -0.76 -10.91
CA ARG A 119 -7.74 -2.03 -11.14
C ARG A 119 -6.27 -1.95 -10.74
N ARG A 120 -5.61 -0.84 -11.08
CA ARG A 120 -4.23 -0.61 -10.68
C ARG A 120 -4.08 -0.47 -9.17
N ILE A 121 -5.05 0.18 -8.50
CA ILE A 121 -5.09 0.27 -7.03
C ILE A 121 -5.18 -1.13 -6.41
N SER A 122 -6.08 -2.00 -6.88
CA SER A 122 -6.21 -3.35 -6.32
C SER A 122 -4.96 -4.20 -6.53
N GLN A 123 -4.31 -4.11 -7.70
CA GLN A 123 -3.02 -4.76 -7.95
C GLN A 123 -1.91 -4.23 -7.02
N LEU A 124 -1.83 -2.91 -6.83
CA LEU A 124 -0.86 -2.31 -5.92
C LEU A 124 -1.13 -2.67 -4.45
N LEU A 125 -2.40 -2.77 -4.03
CA LEU A 125 -2.76 -3.25 -2.70
C LEU A 125 -2.33 -4.70 -2.49
N LEU A 126 -2.47 -5.56 -3.51
CA LEU A 126 -2.01 -6.93 -3.44
C LEU A 126 -0.49 -6.99 -3.25
N ILE A 127 0.26 -6.21 -4.05
CA ILE A 127 1.72 -6.06 -3.92
C ILE A 127 2.08 -5.54 -2.52
N TYR A 128 1.39 -4.50 -2.05
CA TYR A 128 1.59 -3.92 -0.72
C TYR A 128 1.36 -4.94 0.40
N SER A 129 0.39 -5.84 0.26
CA SER A 129 0.11 -6.86 1.29
C SER A 129 1.15 -7.99 1.35
N LEU A 130 1.72 -8.39 0.20
CA LEU A 130 2.57 -9.59 0.10
C LEU A 130 4.05 -9.28 -0.03
N VAL A 131 4.43 -8.29 -0.83
CA VAL A 131 5.84 -8.07 -1.18
C VAL A 131 6.68 -7.59 0.00
N PRO A 132 6.24 -6.66 0.86
CA PRO A 132 7.06 -6.22 2.00
C PRO A 132 7.46 -7.34 2.96
N GLN A 133 6.53 -8.23 3.31
CA GLN A 133 6.82 -9.38 4.18
C GLN A 133 7.76 -10.39 3.54
N MET A 134 7.59 -10.69 2.24
CA MET A 134 8.49 -11.59 1.50
C MET A 134 9.87 -10.96 1.35
N LEU A 135 9.93 -9.67 1.05
CA LEU A 135 11.18 -8.91 0.95
C LEU A 135 11.94 -8.92 2.27
N TYR A 136 11.23 -8.71 3.39
CA TYR A 136 11.81 -8.80 4.73
C TYR A 136 12.41 -10.19 4.97
N ALA A 137 11.64 -11.26 4.72
CA ALA A 137 12.11 -12.63 4.96
C ALA A 137 13.32 -13.02 4.09
N VAL A 138 13.30 -12.63 2.81
CA VAL A 138 14.40 -12.87 1.88
C VAL A 138 15.66 -12.10 2.30
N LEU A 139 15.55 -10.80 2.57
CA LEU A 139 16.69 -9.98 3.00
C LEU A 139 17.26 -10.47 4.33
N HIS A 140 16.40 -10.84 5.27
CA HIS A 140 16.81 -11.38 6.56
C HIS A 140 17.58 -12.70 6.40
N THR A 141 17.08 -13.63 5.57
CA THR A 141 17.76 -14.91 5.32
C THR A 141 19.09 -14.75 4.59
N ILE A 142 19.23 -13.75 3.72
CA ILE A 142 20.48 -13.50 2.97
C ILE A 142 21.54 -12.84 3.85
N LEU A 143 21.15 -11.88 4.71
CA LEU A 143 22.09 -11.01 5.43
C LEU A 143 22.42 -11.50 6.84
N ILE A 144 21.59 -12.36 7.44
CA ILE A 144 21.76 -12.86 8.80
C ILE A 144 21.93 -14.39 8.74
N PRO A 145 23.03 -14.96 9.28
CA PRO A 145 23.25 -16.38 9.20
C PRO A 145 22.16 -17.19 9.91
N GLY A 146 21.58 -18.15 9.19
CA GLY A 146 20.43 -18.91 9.64
C GLY A 146 19.32 -18.90 8.58
N TYR A 147 18.07 -19.03 9.01
CA TYR A 147 16.90 -18.85 8.14
C TYR A 147 15.84 -18.02 8.84
N TYR A 148 15.12 -17.21 8.05
CA TYR A 148 13.94 -16.50 8.49
C TYR A 148 12.85 -16.64 7.44
N ILE A 149 11.84 -17.45 7.74
CA ILE A 149 10.69 -17.66 6.87
C ILE A 149 9.47 -17.17 7.63
N SER A 150 8.89 -16.08 7.15
CA SER A 150 7.66 -15.52 7.70
C SER A 150 6.71 -15.20 6.56
N PHE A 151 5.47 -15.67 6.68
CA PHE A 151 4.41 -15.41 5.71
C PHE A 151 3.08 -15.31 6.44
N GLY A 152 2.40 -14.18 6.26
CA GLY A 152 1.10 -13.91 6.83
C GLY A 152 0.10 -13.38 5.80
N LEU A 153 -1.13 -13.87 5.86
CA LEU A 153 -2.25 -13.24 5.15
C LEU A 153 -2.93 -12.25 6.08
N ASN A 154 -2.80 -10.96 5.78
CA ASN A 154 -3.38 -9.88 6.57
C ASN A 154 -4.67 -9.34 5.94
N MET A 155 -5.41 -8.52 6.67
CA MET A 155 -6.64 -7.87 6.16
C MET A 155 -6.41 -7.08 4.87
N SER A 156 -5.21 -6.51 4.66
CA SER A 156 -4.86 -5.81 3.42
C SER A 156 -4.91 -6.71 2.19
N PHE A 157 -4.54 -8.00 2.31
CA PHE A 157 -4.67 -8.98 1.24
C PHE A 157 -6.13 -9.19 0.85
N PHE A 158 -7.02 -9.37 1.84
CA PHE A 158 -8.45 -9.52 1.59
C PHE A 158 -9.06 -8.25 0.99
N PHE A 159 -8.66 -7.07 1.47
CA PHE A 159 -9.08 -5.81 0.86
C PHE A 159 -8.64 -5.71 -0.60
N ALA A 160 -7.42 -6.15 -0.95
CA ALA A 160 -6.97 -6.16 -2.33
C ALA A 160 -7.86 -7.02 -3.23
N ILE A 161 -8.22 -8.23 -2.77
CA ILE A 161 -9.12 -9.14 -3.50
C ILE A 161 -10.52 -8.54 -3.64
N ILE A 162 -11.10 -8.05 -2.54
CA ILE A 162 -12.43 -7.44 -2.55
C ILE A 162 -12.46 -6.25 -3.51
N PHE A 163 -11.44 -5.39 -3.46
CA PHE A 163 -11.34 -4.21 -4.33
C PHE A 163 -11.15 -4.60 -5.80
N TYR A 164 -10.44 -5.69 -6.08
CA TYR A 164 -10.35 -6.26 -7.42
C TYR A 164 -11.72 -6.70 -7.92
N CYS A 165 -12.47 -7.46 -7.12
CA CYS A 165 -13.84 -7.89 -7.46
C CYS A 165 -14.78 -6.69 -7.69
N LEU A 166 -14.72 -5.67 -6.83
CA LEU A 166 -15.50 -4.44 -7.01
C LEU A 166 -15.16 -3.71 -8.31
N THR A 167 -13.89 -3.71 -8.71
CA THR A 167 -13.47 -3.12 -9.98
C THR A 167 -14.08 -3.86 -11.18
N GLU A 168 -14.14 -5.20 -11.12
CA GLU A 168 -14.77 -6.01 -12.17
C GLU A 168 -16.29 -5.76 -12.25
N ILE A 169 -16.95 -5.60 -11.09
CA ILE A 169 -18.37 -5.22 -11.03
C ILE A 169 -18.58 -3.84 -11.67
N PHE A 170 -17.73 -2.85 -11.38
CA PHE A 170 -17.82 -1.53 -12.02
C PHE A 170 -17.57 -1.58 -13.52
N ARG A 171 -16.66 -2.44 -14.00
CA ARG A 171 -16.47 -2.65 -15.44
C ARG A 171 -17.73 -3.22 -16.09
N TYR A 172 -18.36 -4.21 -15.45
CA TYR A 172 -19.61 -4.76 -15.95
C TYR A 172 -20.74 -3.71 -15.95
N GLY A 173 -20.82 -2.88 -14.90
CA GLY A 173 -21.76 -1.76 -14.84
C GLY A 173 -21.57 -0.75 -15.98
N ALA A 174 -20.32 -0.38 -16.29
CA ALA A 174 -20.01 0.50 -17.42
C ALA A 174 -20.41 -0.12 -18.76
N PHE A 175 -20.18 -1.42 -18.94
CA PHE A 175 -20.60 -2.16 -20.12
C PHE A 175 -22.12 -2.13 -20.31
N LEU A 176 -22.89 -2.41 -19.25
CA LEU A 176 -24.36 -2.35 -19.31
C LEU A 176 -24.88 -0.95 -19.61
N GLN A 177 -24.23 0.10 -19.06
CA GLN A 177 -24.60 1.47 -19.34
C GLN A 177 -24.42 1.81 -20.83
N LYS A 178 -23.32 1.34 -21.43
CA LYS A 178 -23.05 1.54 -22.85
C LYS A 178 -24.10 0.85 -23.75
N GLU A 179 -24.44 -0.40 -23.47
CA GLU A 179 -25.48 -1.13 -24.21
C GLU A 179 -26.86 -0.45 -24.10
N SER A 180 -27.19 0.10 -22.93
CA SER A 180 -28.44 0.85 -22.74
C SER A 180 -28.48 2.16 -23.52
N ASP A 181 -27.34 2.85 -23.65
CA ASP A 181 -27.25 4.11 -24.38
C ASP A 181 -27.25 3.90 -25.92
N GLU A 182 -26.80 2.74 -26.39
CA GLU A 182 -26.76 2.37 -27.83
C GLU A 182 -28.08 1.76 -28.35
N THR A 183 -29.02 1.41 -27.47
CA THR A 183 -30.33 0.81 -27.83
C THR A 183 -31.48 1.82 -27.89
N LEU A 184 -31.21 3.10 -27.66
CA LEU A 184 -32.12 4.25 -27.84
C LEU A 184 -31.93 4.92 -29.20
#